data_AF-A0A4R3X4Q9-F1
#
_entry.id   AF-A0A4R3X4Q9-F1
#
_cell.length_a   1.000
_cell.length_b   1.000
_cell.length_c   1.000
_cell.angle_alpha   90.00
_cell.angle_beta   90.00
_cell.angle_gamma   90.00
#
_symmetry.space_group_name_H-M   'P 1'
#
loop_
_entity.id
_entity.type
_entity.pdbx_description
1 polymer ?
#
loop_
_entity_poly.entity_id
_entity_poly.type
_entity_poly.pdbx_seq_one_letter_code
_entity_poly.pdbx_strand_id
1 'polypeptide(L)'
;MSACEIPSPLARSPGLPKSPEGDPTFPEPWAAEAFAMAVYLHERGVFTWSEWAEALSTEVHKPGRAEDGSDYFDCWVAALSGLLVDKGIADADAILSLQKSWQRAAEATPHGRPIELENDPLR
;
A
#
# COMPACT_ATOMS: atom_id res chain seq x y z
N MET A 1 -31.14 -15.70 14.47
CA MET A 1 -29.97 -16.60 14.40
C MET A 1 -29.23 -16.23 13.12
N SER A 2 -28.20 -15.38 13.25
CA SER A 2 -27.52 -14.75 12.11
C SER A 2 -26.70 -15.75 11.30
N ALA A 3 -26.69 -15.54 9.99
CA ALA A 3 -25.94 -16.31 8.99
C ALA A 3 -24.42 -16.01 9.01
N CYS A 4 -23.80 -16.08 10.19
CA CYS A 4 -22.36 -16.23 10.38
C CYS A 4 -22.09 -17.75 10.46
N GLU A 5 -21.10 -18.40 9.85
CA GLU A 5 -19.94 -18.02 9.07
C GLU A 5 -19.75 -19.15 8.04
N ILE A 6 -19.69 -18.85 6.74
CA ILE A 6 -18.93 -19.72 5.85
C ILE A 6 -17.53 -19.08 5.84
N PRO A 7 -16.52 -19.68 6.50
CA PRO A 7 -15.18 -19.13 6.45
C PRO A 7 -14.75 -19.03 4.99
N SER A 8 -14.28 -17.85 4.61
CA SER A 8 -13.83 -17.57 3.25
C SER A 8 -12.90 -18.68 2.77
N PRO A 9 -13.04 -19.20 1.53
CA PRO A 9 -12.09 -20.17 0.98
C PRO A 9 -10.63 -19.72 1.10
N LEU A 10 -10.40 -18.40 1.11
CA LEU A 10 -9.08 -17.79 1.30
C LEU A 10 -8.46 -18.10 2.68
N ALA A 11 -9.26 -18.34 3.73
CA ALA A 11 -8.76 -18.70 5.06
C ALA A 11 -7.96 -20.03 5.05
N ARG A 12 -8.11 -20.84 4.00
CA ARG A 12 -7.36 -22.10 3.82
C ARG A 12 -6.12 -21.96 2.94
N SER A 13 -5.85 -20.78 2.39
CA SER A 13 -4.68 -20.54 1.56
C SER A 13 -3.39 -20.65 2.39
N PRO A 14 -2.43 -21.50 1.98
CA PRO A 14 -1.13 -21.57 2.65
C PRO A 14 -0.37 -20.26 2.47
N GLY A 15 0.28 -19.78 3.53
CA GLY A 15 1.08 -18.55 3.51
C GLY A 15 0.29 -17.24 3.64
N LEU A 16 -1.04 -17.29 3.72
CA LEU A 16 -1.84 -16.07 3.91
C LEU A 16 -1.72 -15.58 5.37
N PRO A 17 -1.46 -14.28 5.62
CA PRO A 17 -1.50 -13.72 6.96
C PRO A 17 -2.88 -13.90 7.58
N LYS A 18 -2.92 -14.33 8.84
CA LYS A 18 -4.17 -14.58 9.58
C LYS A 18 -4.18 -13.81 10.89
N SER A 19 -5.37 -13.36 11.29
CA SER A 19 -5.61 -12.83 12.63
C SER A 19 -5.48 -13.94 13.68
N PRO A 20 -5.44 -13.60 14.99
CA PRO A 20 -5.52 -14.58 16.08
C PRO A 20 -6.75 -15.50 15.98
N GLU A 21 -7.83 -15.00 15.39
CA GLU A 21 -9.10 -15.72 15.15
C GLU A 21 -9.07 -16.58 13.87
N GLY A 22 -8.01 -16.49 13.07
CA GLY A 22 -7.80 -17.30 11.88
C GLY A 22 -8.28 -16.67 10.58
N ASP A 23 -8.78 -15.43 10.62
CA ASP A 23 -9.30 -14.73 9.45
C ASP A 23 -8.16 -14.10 8.62
N PRO A 24 -8.24 -14.12 7.28
CA PRO A 24 -7.29 -13.41 6.43
C PRO A 24 -7.17 -11.94 6.80
N THR A 25 -5.95 -11.45 7.00
CA THR A 25 -5.67 -10.04 7.32
C THR A 25 -4.65 -9.44 6.36
N PHE A 26 -4.70 -8.11 6.22
CA PHE A 26 -3.58 -7.37 5.66
C PHE A 26 -2.36 -7.47 6.61
N PRO A 27 -1.14 -7.46 6.07
CA PRO A 27 0.07 -7.59 6.88
C PRO A 27 0.27 -6.39 7.81
N GLU A 28 -0.08 -5.20 7.36
CA GLU A 28 0.04 -3.94 8.08
C GLU A 28 -1.17 -3.03 7.75
N PRO A 29 -1.56 -2.09 8.62
CA PRO A 29 -2.70 -1.19 8.36
C PRO A 29 -2.60 -0.41 7.04
N TRP A 30 -1.40 0.08 6.70
CA TRP A 30 -1.18 0.85 5.47
C TRP A 30 -1.43 0.04 4.19
N ALA A 31 -1.27 -1.29 4.24
CA ALA A 31 -1.54 -2.16 3.10
C ALA A 31 -3.06 -2.17 2.78
N ALA A 32 -3.91 -2.14 3.81
CA ALA A 32 -5.35 -2.02 3.63
C ALA A 32 -5.74 -0.66 3.04
N GLU A 33 -5.06 0.41 3.46
CA GLU A 33 -5.30 1.77 2.93
C GLU A 33 -4.91 1.86 1.45
N ALA A 34 -3.74 1.33 1.07
CA ALA A 34 -3.31 1.28 -0.32
C ALA A 34 -4.31 0.51 -1.20
N PHE A 35 -4.85 -0.62 -0.71
CA PHE A 35 -5.89 -1.38 -1.39
C PHE A 35 -7.13 -0.54 -1.64
N ALA A 36 -7.63 0.07 -0.57
CA ALA A 36 -8.85 0.85 -0.61
C ALA A 36 -8.72 2.03 -1.57
N MET A 37 -7.56 2.71 -1.59
CA MET A 37 -7.27 3.78 -2.54
C MET A 37 -7.28 3.28 -3.98
N ALA A 38 -6.62 2.15 -4.28
CA ALA A 38 -6.59 1.58 -5.63
C ALA A 38 -8.01 1.22 -6.12
N VAL A 39 -8.80 0.53 -5.28
CA VAL A 39 -10.20 0.18 -5.60
C VAL A 39 -11.04 1.43 -5.84
N TYR A 40 -10.96 2.41 -4.95
CA TYR A 40 -11.74 3.65 -5.04
C TYR A 40 -11.40 4.46 -6.30
N LEU A 41 -10.11 4.56 -6.66
CA LEU A 41 -9.68 5.27 -7.87
C LEU A 41 -10.13 4.55 -9.15
N HIS A 42 -10.09 3.22 -9.15
CA HIS A 42 -10.66 2.42 -10.23
C HIS A 42 -12.17 2.66 -10.36
N GLU A 43 -12.93 2.59 -9.26
CA GLU A 43 -14.38 2.83 -9.27
C GLU A 43 -14.74 4.23 -9.80
N ARG A 44 -13.86 5.21 -9.60
CA ARG A 44 -13.98 6.56 -10.16
C ARG A 44 -13.56 6.69 -11.62
N GLY A 45 -13.11 5.60 -12.26
CA GLY A 45 -12.69 5.58 -13.66
C GLY A 45 -11.35 6.27 -13.91
N VAL A 46 -10.52 6.46 -12.88
CA VAL A 46 -9.16 7.04 -13.05
C VAL A 46 -8.29 6.13 -13.92
N PHE A 47 -8.44 4.82 -13.73
CA PHE A 47 -7.82 3.79 -14.52
C PHE A 47 -8.70 2.54 -14.59
N THR A 48 -8.39 1.70 -15.55
CA THR A 48 -8.99 0.38 -15.74
C THR A 48 -8.21 -0.69 -14.98
N TRP A 49 -8.86 -1.82 -14.66
CA TRP A 49 -8.14 -2.95 -14.08
C TRP A 49 -7.03 -3.51 -14.97
N SER A 50 -7.12 -3.35 -16.29
CA SER A 50 -6.07 -3.75 -17.22
C SER A 50 -4.82 -2.88 -17.07
N GLU A 51 -4.98 -1.55 -17.02
CA GLU A 51 -3.86 -0.63 -16.77
C GLU A 51 -3.24 -0.89 -15.38
N TRP A 52 -4.06 -1.16 -14.37
CA TRP A 52 -3.59 -1.54 -13.04
C TRP A 52 -2.76 -2.82 -13.05
N ALA A 53 -3.26 -3.87 -13.69
CA ALA A 53 -2.58 -5.15 -13.76
C ALA A 53 -1.24 -5.05 -14.49
N GLU A 54 -1.17 -4.24 -15.55
CA GLU A 54 0.08 -3.95 -16.27
C GLU A 54 1.08 -3.20 -15.37
N ALA A 55 0.66 -2.09 -14.75
CA ALA A 55 1.51 -1.30 -13.87
C ALA A 55 2.05 -2.14 -12.68
N LEU A 56 1.19 -2.91 -12.03
CA LEU A 56 1.60 -3.79 -10.93
C LEU A 56 2.54 -4.90 -11.42
N SER A 57 2.25 -5.51 -12.57
CA SER A 57 3.12 -6.52 -13.16
C SER A 57 4.51 -5.96 -13.43
N THR A 58 4.62 -4.73 -13.95
CA THR A 58 5.91 -4.07 -14.13
C THR A 58 6.66 -3.91 -12.81
N GLU A 59 5.98 -3.48 -11.74
CA GLU A 59 6.63 -3.29 -10.44
C GLU A 59 7.12 -4.58 -9.79
N VAL A 60 6.31 -5.64 -9.80
CA VAL A 60 6.67 -6.93 -9.15
C VAL A 60 7.80 -7.67 -9.87
N HIS A 61 8.05 -7.37 -11.15
CA HIS A 61 9.14 -7.97 -11.93
C HIS A 61 10.41 -7.12 -11.98
N LYS A 62 10.47 -6.00 -11.26
CA LYS A 62 11.69 -5.18 -11.21
C LYS A 62 12.86 -5.97 -10.59
N PRO A 63 14.10 -5.71 -11.01
CA PRO A 63 15.27 -6.28 -10.35
C PRO A 63 15.32 -5.90 -8.87
N GLY A 64 15.68 -6.86 -8.00
CA GLY A 64 15.83 -6.64 -6.56
C GLY A 64 14.55 -6.84 -5.72
N ARG A 65 13.45 -7.27 -6.34
CA ARG A 65 12.23 -7.69 -5.63
C ARG A 65 12.47 -8.95 -4.81
N ALA A 66 11.76 -9.07 -3.68
CA ALA A 66 11.96 -10.17 -2.75
C ALA A 66 11.42 -11.48 -3.36
N GLU A 67 12.24 -12.54 -3.35
CA GLU A 67 11.83 -13.85 -3.91
C GLU A 67 10.64 -14.47 -3.17
N ASP A 68 10.45 -14.12 -1.89
CA ASP A 68 9.35 -14.57 -1.05
C ASP A 68 8.09 -13.68 -1.15
N GLY A 69 8.14 -12.59 -1.92
CA GLY A 69 7.04 -11.66 -2.11
C GLY A 69 6.74 -10.78 -0.88
N SER A 70 7.66 -10.69 0.08
CA SER A 70 7.49 -9.85 1.27
C SER A 70 7.31 -8.35 0.95
N ASP A 71 7.79 -7.89 -0.21
CA ASP A 71 7.66 -6.51 -0.70
C ASP A 71 6.47 -6.30 -1.66
N TYR A 72 5.52 -7.24 -1.70
CA TYR A 72 4.36 -7.18 -2.61
C TYR A 72 3.54 -5.89 -2.46
N PHE A 73 3.27 -5.46 -1.22
CA PHE A 73 2.52 -4.23 -0.99
C PHE A 73 3.35 -2.97 -1.28
N ASP A 74 4.68 -3.03 -1.18
CA ASP A 74 5.55 -1.96 -1.65
C ASP A 74 5.49 -1.82 -3.18
N CYS A 75 5.46 -2.94 -3.91
CA CYS A 75 5.20 -2.93 -5.36
C CYS A 75 3.86 -2.28 -5.69
N TRP A 76 2.86 -2.52 -4.86
CA TRP A 76 1.52 -1.99 -5.02
C TRP A 76 1.45 -0.47 -4.87
N VAL A 77 2.10 0.07 -3.85
CA VAL A 77 2.21 1.52 -3.64
C VAL A 77 3.02 2.15 -4.76
N ALA A 78 4.11 1.52 -5.21
CA ALA A 78 4.90 1.98 -6.34
C ALA A 78 4.06 2.03 -7.63
N ALA A 79 3.27 0.98 -7.92
CA ALA A 79 2.43 0.90 -9.11
C ALA A 79 1.33 1.97 -9.08
N LEU A 80 0.67 2.15 -7.94
CA LEU A 80 -0.36 3.18 -7.77
C LEU A 80 0.22 4.58 -7.94
N SER A 81 1.37 4.85 -7.33
CA SER A 81 2.04 6.15 -7.43
C SER A 81 2.44 6.45 -8.87
N GLY A 82 3.05 5.47 -9.57
CA GLY A 82 3.43 5.61 -10.98
C GLY A 82 2.24 5.88 -11.88
N LEU A 83 1.15 5.12 -11.71
CA LEU A 83 -0.06 5.31 -12.49
C LEU A 83 -0.68 6.70 -12.27
N LEU A 84 -0.73 7.18 -11.03
CA LEU A 84 -1.25 8.52 -10.72
C LEU A 84 -0.40 9.63 -11.31
N VAL A 85 0.93 9.44 -11.38
CA VAL A 85 1.86 10.36 -12.05
C VAL A 85 1.62 10.35 -13.56
N ASP A 86 1.52 9.17 -14.19
CA ASP A 86 1.29 9.04 -15.63
C ASP A 86 -0.04 9.66 -16.08
N LYS A 87 -1.06 9.62 -15.20
CA LYS A 87 -2.37 10.25 -15.41
C LYS A 87 -2.38 11.76 -15.08
N GLY A 88 -1.27 12.32 -14.57
CA GLY A 88 -1.17 13.74 -14.19
C GLY A 88 -1.99 14.13 -12.96
N ILE A 89 -2.34 13.17 -12.11
CA ILE A 89 -3.15 13.39 -10.89
C ILE A 89 -2.25 13.74 -9.71
N ALA A 90 -1.05 13.17 -9.68
CA ALA A 90 -0.02 13.47 -8.70
C ALA A 90 1.29 13.83 -9.40
N ASP A 91 2.13 14.57 -8.70
CA ASP A 91 3.47 14.91 -9.15
C ASP A 91 4.50 14.02 -8.46
N ALA A 92 5.44 13.47 -9.22
CA ALA A 92 6.43 12.52 -8.70
C ALA A 92 7.36 13.18 -7.67
N ASP A 93 7.76 14.44 -7.92
CA ASP A 93 8.63 15.18 -7.02
C ASP A 93 7.89 15.55 -5.73
N ALA A 94 6.59 15.85 -5.80
CA ALA A 94 5.75 16.09 -4.64
C ALA A 94 5.60 14.83 -3.77
N ILE A 95 5.34 13.66 -4.37
CA ILE A 95 5.28 12.37 -3.64
C ILE A 95 6.61 12.10 -2.94
N LEU A 96 7.73 12.20 -3.66
CA LEU A 96 9.06 11.93 -3.12
C LEU A 96 9.44 12.93 -2.02
N SER A 97 9.11 14.20 -2.19
CA SER A 97 9.38 15.23 -1.20
C SER A 97 8.58 15.00 0.08
N LEU A 98 7.31 14.60 -0.04
CA LEU A 98 6.47 14.29 1.10
C LEU A 98 6.94 13.03 1.83
N GLN A 99 7.33 11.98 1.11
CA GLN A 99 7.93 10.78 1.70
C GLN A 99 9.18 11.12 2.51
N LYS A 100 10.10 11.91 1.93
CA LYS A 100 11.32 12.35 2.63
C LYS A 100 11.00 13.23 3.84
N SER A 101 9.97 14.08 3.75
CA SER A 101 9.52 14.91 4.87
C SER A 101 9.01 14.05 6.03
N TRP A 102 8.16 13.06 5.74
CA TRP A 102 7.70 12.10 6.75
C TRP A 102 8.84 11.28 7.36
N GLN A 103 9.81 10.83 6.55
CA GLN A 103 10.97 10.11 7.06
C GLN A 103 11.77 10.96 8.06
N ARG A 104 12.10 12.20 7.71
CA ARG A 104 12.82 13.11 8.62
C ARG A 104 12.00 13.45 9.86
N ALA A 105 10.69 13.66 9.72
CA ALA A 105 9.79 13.85 10.85
C ALA A 105 9.82 12.66 11.81
N ALA A 106 9.76 11.43 11.29
CA ALA A 106 9.87 10.21 12.10
C ALA A 106 11.22 10.11 12.82
N GLU A 107 12.32 10.39 12.13
CA GLU A 107 13.68 10.39 12.69
C GLU A 107 13.88 11.46 13.77
N ALA A 108 13.25 12.63 13.63
CA ALA A 108 13.34 13.74 14.57
C ALA A 108 12.38 13.62 15.77
N THR A 109 11.38 12.74 15.70
CA THR A 109 10.36 12.59 16.76
C THR A 109 10.91 11.78 17.94
N PRO A 110 11.00 12.35 19.17
CA PRO A 110 11.42 11.59 20.34
C PRO A 110 10.47 10.42 20.65
N HIS A 111 11.02 9.33 21.20
CA HIS A 111 10.21 8.17 21.59
C HIS A 111 9.03 8.55 22.50
N GLY A 112 7.86 8.00 22.20
CA GLY A 112 6.62 8.25 22.93
C GLY A 112 5.89 9.55 22.55
N ARG A 113 6.39 10.30 21.55
CA ARG A 113 5.68 11.43 20.94
C ARG A 113 5.03 11.01 19.61
N PRO A 114 3.92 11.64 19.20
CA PRO A 114 3.33 11.40 17.89
C PRO A 114 4.26 11.90 16.77
N ILE A 115 4.29 11.16 15.67
CA ILE A 115 5.00 11.58 14.44
C ILE A 115 4.06 12.50 13.67
N GLU A 116 4.42 13.77 13.58
CA GLU A 116 3.69 14.81 12.87
C GLU A 116 4.60 15.39 11.78
N LEU A 117 4.04 15.86 10.67
CA LEU A 117 4.84 16.41 9.56
C LEU A 117 5.64 17.65 9.98
N GLU A 118 5.14 18.39 10.95
CA GLU A 118 5.74 19.55 11.59
C GLU A 118 7.05 19.21 12.32
N ASN A 119 7.26 17.93 12.64
CA ASN A 119 8.51 17.47 13.25
C ASN A 119 9.67 17.40 12.24
N ASP A 120 9.41 17.57 10.93
CA ASP A 120 10.46 17.62 9.91
C ASP A 120 11.33 18.90 10.08
N PRO A 121 12.62 18.76 10.40
CA PRO A 121 13.51 19.90 10.64
C PRO A 121 13.82 20.75 9.39
N LEU A 122 13.47 20.26 8.19
CA LEU A 122 13.74 20.93 6.91
C LEU A 122 12.47 21.49 6.24
N ARG A 123 11.34 21.49 6.94
CA ARG A 123 10.05 21.93 6.40
C ARG A 123 9.92 23.45 6.29
#